data_AF-A0A176S197-F1
#
_entry.id   AF-A0A176S197-F1
#
_cell.length_a   1.000
_cell.length_b   1.000
_cell.length_c   1.000
_cell.angle_alpha   90.00
_cell.angle_beta   90.00
_cell.angle_gamma   90.00
#
_symmetry.space_group_name_H-M   'P 1'
#
loop_
_entity.id
_entity.type
_entity.pdbx_description
1 polymer ?
#
loop_
_entity_poly.entity_id
_entity_poly.type
_entity_poly.pdbx_seq_one_letter_code
_entity_poly.pdbx_strand_id
1 'polypeptide(L)'
;MLLLETCVSFGNTDSINLCKEQTLDPTQSKSGKGCRPTRTWIYNRLKHFFEFVYIPVTQPKHEQFPINWSLATMTTNSLSRAIFIASKQEITNVHLVEKLLIEQKRHA
;
A
#
# COMPACT_ATOMS: atom_id res chain seq x y z
N MET A 1 -0.21 -11.32 -14.25
CA MET A 1 -0.78 -10.10 -13.62
C MET A 1 -0.97 -10.37 -12.14
N LEU A 2 -0.73 -9.38 -11.29
CA LEU A 2 -0.88 -9.43 -9.84
C LEU A 2 -1.72 -8.22 -9.39
N LEU A 3 -2.72 -8.47 -8.56
CA LEU A 3 -3.44 -7.45 -7.79
C LEU A 3 -3.08 -7.68 -6.32
N LEU A 4 -2.52 -6.67 -5.67
CA LEU A 4 -2.07 -6.74 -4.29
C LEU A 4 -2.72 -5.63 -3.47
N GLU A 5 -3.47 -6.01 -2.44
CA GLU A 5 -3.80 -5.13 -1.32
C GLU A 5 -2.98 -5.58 -0.11
N THR A 6 -2.39 -4.64 0.62
CA THR A 6 -1.66 -4.98 1.84
C THR A 6 -1.54 -3.79 2.79
N CYS A 7 -1.30 -4.09 4.07
CA CYS A 7 -0.99 -3.12 5.11
C CYS A 7 0.37 -2.45 4.85
N VAL A 8 0.41 -1.13 5.00
CA VAL A 8 1.59 -0.31 4.77
C VAL A 8 1.79 0.71 5.89
N SER A 9 3.02 1.16 6.06
CA SER A 9 3.33 2.36 6.83
C SER A 9 3.42 3.60 5.94
N PHE A 10 3.11 4.75 6.52
CA PHE A 10 3.47 6.04 5.94
C PHE A 10 4.99 6.19 5.86
N GLY A 11 5.45 7.04 4.95
CA GLY A 11 6.86 7.33 4.73
C GLY A 11 7.26 7.16 3.27
N ASN A 12 8.32 7.88 2.91
CA ASN A 12 8.83 7.93 1.53
C ASN A 12 10.10 7.10 1.34
N THR A 13 10.66 6.57 2.43
CA THR A 13 11.88 5.73 2.40
C THR A 13 11.55 4.31 1.97
N ASP A 14 12.54 3.61 1.39
CA ASP A 14 12.44 2.18 1.05
C ASP A 14 12.65 1.33 2.31
N SER A 15 11.60 1.18 3.13
CA SER A 15 11.70 0.56 4.46
C SER A 15 10.69 -0.58 4.64
N ILE A 16 11.16 -1.71 5.18
CA ILE A 16 10.35 -2.91 5.42
C ILE A 16 9.46 -2.80 6.68
N ASN A 17 9.89 -2.04 7.70
CA ASN A 17 9.17 -1.79 8.95
C ASN A 17 8.58 -3.04 9.62
N LEU A 18 9.44 -3.83 10.26
CA LEU A 18 8.99 -4.90 11.15
C LEU A 18 8.22 -4.29 12.34
N CYS A 19 7.10 -4.90 12.71
CA CYS A 19 6.25 -4.39 13.79
C CYS A 19 5.80 -5.52 14.73
N LYS A 20 5.37 -5.12 15.93
CA LYS A 20 4.64 -6.00 16.84
C LYS A 20 3.18 -6.05 16.45
N GLU A 21 2.57 -7.20 16.62
CA GLU A 21 1.18 -7.47 16.30
C GLU A 21 0.50 -8.16 17.48
N GLN A 22 -0.81 -7.95 17.63
CA GLN A 22 -1.57 -8.51 18.74
C GLN A 22 -1.89 -9.97 18.46
N THR A 23 -1.30 -10.89 19.23
CA THR A 23 -1.45 -12.35 19.02
C THR A 23 -2.87 -12.87 19.25
N LEU A 24 -3.70 -12.12 19.98
CA LEU A 24 -5.10 -12.45 20.25
C LEU A 24 -6.06 -11.93 19.16
N ASP A 25 -5.60 -11.01 18.30
CA ASP A 25 -6.38 -10.53 17.17
C ASP A 25 -6.20 -11.51 15.99
N PRO A 26 -7.26 -12.21 15.55
CA PRO A 26 -7.16 -13.20 14.47
C PRO A 26 -6.81 -12.59 13.10
N THR A 27 -6.90 -11.26 12.97
CA THR A 27 -6.50 -10.54 11.74
C THR A 27 -5.00 -10.27 11.67
N GLN A 28 -4.26 -10.57 12.74
CA GLN A 28 -2.84 -10.30 12.87
C GLN A 28 -2.01 -11.60 12.99
N SER A 29 -0.69 -11.47 12.96
CA SER A 29 0.24 -12.59 13.03
C SER A 29 0.14 -13.38 14.34
N LYS A 30 -0.01 -14.71 14.22
CA LYS A 30 0.03 -15.65 15.35
C LYS A 30 1.32 -15.56 16.17
N SER A 31 2.44 -15.19 15.54
CA SER A 31 3.74 -15.05 16.22
C SER A 31 3.91 -13.72 16.96
N GLY A 32 2.97 -12.78 16.78
CA GLY A 32 3.04 -11.42 17.31
C GLY A 32 4.06 -10.53 16.61
N LYS A 33 4.63 -11.00 15.49
CA LYS A 33 5.57 -10.26 14.64
C LYS A 33 4.96 -10.12 13.24
N GLY A 34 4.85 -8.88 12.80
CA GLY A 34 4.37 -8.50 11.49
C GLY A 34 5.34 -7.60 10.76
N CYS A 35 4.88 -7.10 9.61
CA CYS A 35 5.65 -6.26 8.72
C CYS A 35 4.69 -5.30 8.01
N ARG A 36 5.00 -4.00 8.01
CA ARG A 36 4.19 -2.95 7.38
C ARG A 36 5.08 -2.05 6.52
N PRO A 37 5.58 -2.57 5.39
CA PRO A 37 6.52 -1.82 4.57
C PRO A 37 5.92 -0.50 4.10
N THR A 38 6.78 0.45 3.74
CA THR A 38 6.31 1.66 3.06
C THR A 38 5.79 1.33 1.68
N ARG A 39 4.94 2.22 1.13
CA ARG A 39 4.49 2.08 -0.26
C ARG A 39 5.66 2.09 -1.24
N THR A 40 6.71 2.87 -0.96
CA THR A 40 7.96 2.90 -1.73
C THR A 40 8.61 1.52 -1.78
N TRP A 41 8.73 0.85 -0.62
CA TRP A 41 9.35 -0.48 -0.55
C TRP A 41 8.60 -1.51 -1.40
N ILE A 42 7.26 -1.55 -1.28
CA ILE A 42 6.45 -2.49 -2.07
C ILE A 42 6.57 -2.19 -3.56
N TYR A 43 6.40 -0.92 -3.96
CA TYR A 43 6.46 -0.51 -5.36
C TYR A 43 7.80 -0.89 -6.00
N ASN A 44 8.92 -0.58 -5.33
CA ASN A 44 10.25 -0.95 -5.79
C ASN A 44 10.42 -2.46 -5.86
N ARG A 45 9.93 -3.20 -4.86
CA ARG A 45 10.02 -4.67 -4.87
C ARG A 45 9.24 -5.27 -6.04
N LEU A 46 8.04 -4.77 -6.34
CA LEU A 46 7.25 -5.19 -7.49
C LEU A 46 7.94 -4.86 -8.82
N LYS A 47 8.54 -3.68 -8.95
CA LYS A 47 9.29 -3.27 -10.17
C LYS A 47 10.49 -4.17 -10.47
N HIS A 48 11.05 -4.89 -9.49
CA HIS A 48 12.09 -5.89 -9.75
C HIS A 48 11.56 -7.14 -10.49
N PHE A 49 10.26 -7.45 -10.37
CA PHE A 49 9.65 -8.65 -10.95
C PHE A 49 8.71 -8.37 -12.13
N PHE A 50 8.23 -7.13 -12.23
CA PHE A 50 7.25 -6.70 -13.22
C PHE A 50 7.71 -5.41 -13.89
N GLU A 51 7.63 -5.39 -15.22
CA GLU A 51 7.94 -4.20 -16.02
C GLU A 51 6.97 -3.06 -15.72
N PHE A 52 5.69 -3.37 -15.51
CA PHE A 52 4.64 -2.38 -15.25
C PHE A 52 4.09 -2.54 -13.83
N VAL A 53 4.09 -1.45 -13.06
CA VAL A 53 3.50 -1.39 -11.72
C VAL A 53 2.68 -0.11 -11.61
N TYR A 54 1.42 -0.28 -11.23
CA TYR A 54 0.43 0.77 -11.13
C TYR A 54 -0.14 0.86 -9.72
N ILE A 55 -0.67 2.03 -9.40
CA ILE A 55 -1.63 2.22 -8.31
C ILE A 55 -2.92 2.85 -8.86
N PRO A 56 -4.07 2.63 -8.23
CA PRO A 56 -5.31 3.30 -8.63
C PRO A 56 -5.27 4.79 -8.28
N VAL A 57 -5.89 5.63 -9.12
CA VAL A 57 -6.05 7.08 -8.85
C VAL A 57 -7.02 7.36 -7.70
N THR A 58 -7.88 6.40 -7.38
CA THR A 58 -8.82 6.45 -6.26
C THR A 58 -8.55 5.38 -5.22
N GLN A 59 -9.02 5.60 -4.00
CA GLN A 59 -9.02 4.62 -2.92
C GLN A 59 -10.45 4.16 -2.60
N PRO A 60 -10.62 2.91 -2.12
CA PRO A 60 -11.90 2.45 -1.58
C PRO A 60 -12.49 3.41 -0.54
N LYS A 61 -13.81 3.42 -0.41
CA LYS A 61 -14.54 4.22 0.58
C LYS A 61 -14.48 3.54 1.96
N HIS A 62 -13.26 3.41 2.49
CA HIS A 62 -12.98 2.76 3.75
C HIS A 62 -11.82 3.47 4.47
N GLU A 63 -11.90 3.58 5.79
CA GLU A 63 -10.97 4.35 6.62
C GLU A 63 -9.52 3.87 6.51
N GLN A 64 -9.33 2.55 6.41
CA GLN A 64 -8.01 1.92 6.28
C GLN A 64 -7.34 2.20 4.93
N PHE A 65 -7.97 2.90 3.99
CA PHE A 65 -7.34 3.32 2.74
C PHE A 65 -7.16 4.85 2.76
N PRO A 66 -6.04 5.40 3.25
CA PRO A 66 -5.82 6.84 3.26
C PRO A 66 -5.80 7.44 1.85
N ILE A 67 -6.35 8.66 1.72
CA ILE A 67 -6.25 9.44 0.48
C ILE A 67 -5.10 10.45 0.51
N ASN A 68 -4.59 10.79 1.69
CA ASN A 68 -3.40 11.63 1.85
C ASN A 68 -2.35 10.82 2.61
N TRP A 69 -1.18 10.66 1.97
CA TRP A 69 -0.06 9.85 2.44
C TRP A 69 1.09 10.67 3.04
N SER A 70 0.85 11.94 3.35
CA SER A 70 1.81 12.79 4.06
C SER A 70 1.95 12.33 5.51
N LEU A 71 3.16 12.43 6.10
CA LEU A 71 3.37 12.00 7.49
C LEU A 71 2.49 12.75 8.50
N ALA A 72 2.12 13.99 8.20
CA ALA A 72 1.23 14.81 9.04
C ALA A 72 -0.19 14.24 9.17
N THR A 73 -0.63 13.36 8.26
CA THR A 73 -1.96 12.74 8.29
C THR A 73 -1.94 11.33 8.89
N MET A 74 -0.77 10.85 9.34
CA MET A 74 -0.62 9.54 9.94
C MET A 74 -1.37 9.46 11.27
N THR A 75 -2.25 8.47 11.39
CA THR A 75 -2.92 8.15 12.67
C THR A 75 -2.23 6.96 13.32
N THR A 76 -2.01 7.03 14.64
CA THR A 76 -1.17 6.06 15.37
C THR A 76 -1.87 4.72 15.64
N ASN A 77 -3.20 4.64 15.49
CA ASN A 77 -4.00 3.51 15.98
C ASN A 77 -4.78 2.76 14.89
N SER A 78 -4.64 3.11 13.61
CA SER A 78 -5.36 2.44 12.52
C SER A 78 -4.41 1.79 11.51
N LEU A 79 -4.84 0.65 10.97
CA LEU A 79 -4.15 0.04 9.83
C LEU A 79 -4.34 0.92 8.60
N SER A 80 -3.28 1.09 7.83
CA SER A 80 -3.33 1.73 6.52
C SER A 80 -3.01 0.71 5.45
N ARG A 81 -3.76 0.75 4.35
CA ARG A 81 -3.73 -0.22 3.27
C ARG A 81 -3.58 0.49 1.94
N ALA A 82 -2.87 -0.15 1.02
CA ALA A 82 -2.68 0.34 -0.33
C ALA A 82 -2.87 -0.78 -1.35
N ILE A 83 -3.31 -0.40 -2.54
CA ILE A 83 -3.54 -1.30 -3.67
C ILE A 83 -2.45 -1.05 -4.71
N PHE A 84 -1.86 -2.15 -5.19
CA PHE A 84 -0.86 -2.19 -6.25
C PHE A 84 -1.32 -3.17 -7.33
N ILE A 85 -1.10 -2.82 -8.58
CA ILE A 85 -1.34 -3.68 -9.73
C ILE A 85 -0.01 -3.86 -10.43
N ALA A 86 0.41 -5.10 -10.67
CA ALA A 86 1.66 -5.38 -11.38
C ALA A 86 1.42 -6.31 -12.57
N SER A 87 2.08 -6.04 -13.69
CA SER A 87 1.88 -6.76 -14.94
C SER A 87 3.18 -6.87 -15.74
N LYS A 88 3.27 -7.94 -16.54
CA LYS A 88 4.34 -8.13 -17.54
C LYS A 88 3.97 -7.51 -18.90
N GLN A 89 2.74 -7.04 -19.04
CA GLN A 89 2.21 -6.37 -20.23
C GLN A 89 1.61 -5.03 -19.79
N GLU A 90 1.75 -4.02 -20.63
CA GLU A 90 1.20 -2.69 -20.37
C GLU A 90 -0.33 -2.75 -20.20
N ILE A 91 -0.85 -1.97 -19.26
CA ILE A 91 -2.29 -1.80 -19.04
C ILE A 91 -2.65 -0.33 -19.28
N THR A 92 -3.29 -0.06 -20.42
CA THR A 92 -3.82 1.28 -20.71
C THR A 92 -5.16 1.48 -20.00
N ASN A 93 -5.16 2.20 -18.88
CA ASN A 93 -6.37 2.50 -18.12
C ASN A 93 -6.25 3.86 -17.41
N VAL A 94 -7.20 4.76 -17.65
CA VAL A 94 -7.22 6.13 -17.08
C VAL A 94 -7.33 6.16 -15.54
N HIS A 95 -7.71 5.05 -14.93
CA HIS A 95 -7.82 4.90 -13.47
C HIS A 95 -6.54 4.38 -12.81
N LEU A 96 -5.50 4.09 -13.57
CA LEU A 96 -4.22 3.56 -13.11
C LEU A 96 -3.08 4.54 -13.42
N VAL A 97 -2.09 4.64 -12.52
CA VAL A 97 -0.89 5.46 -12.73
C VAL A 97 0.38 4.71 -12.33
N GLU A 98 1.46 4.90 -13.09
CA GLU A 98 2.78 4.29 -12.88
C GLU A 98 3.70 5.12 -11.97
N LYS A 99 3.12 5.70 -10.91
CA LYS A 99 3.88 6.41 -9.88
C LYS A 99 3.10 6.44 -8.58
N LEU A 100 3.83 6.45 -7.47
CA LEU A 100 3.22 6.67 -6.16
C LEU A 100 2.67 8.09 -6.06
N LEU A 101 1.43 8.21 -5.61
CA LEU A 101 0.75 9.48 -5.38
C LEU A 101 0.80 9.83 -3.89
N ILE A 102 1.07 11.09 -3.57
CA ILE A 102 0.91 11.61 -2.20
C ILE A 102 -0.58 11.79 -1.88
N GLU A 103 -1.37 12.20 -2.87
CA GLU A 103 -2.81 12.39 -2.74
C GLU A 103 -3.59 11.58 -3.79
N GLN A 104 -4.67 10.95 -3.36
CA GLN A 104 -5.62 10.19 -4.17
C GLN A 104 -7.04 10.70 -3.90
N LYS A 105 -8.01 10.26 -4.70
CA LYS A 105 -9.44 10.61 -4.47
C LYS A 105 -10.18 9.45 -3.82
N ARG A 106 -11.31 9.73 -3.17
CA ARG A 106 -12.25 8.66 -2.80
C ARG A 106 -12.93 8.13 -4.05
N HIS A 107 -13.12 6.82 -4.14
CA HIS A 107 -14.03 6.27 -5.14
C HIS A 107 -15.44 6.82 -4.86
N ALA A 108 -16.09 7.29 -5.94
CA ALA A 108 -17.42 7.89 -5.89
C ALA A 108 -18.48 6.86 -5.49
#